data_AF-A0A350ESN0-F1
#
_entry.id   AF-A0A350ESN0-F1
#
_cell.length_a   1.000
_cell.length_b   1.000
_cell.length_c   1.000
_cell.angle_alpha   90.00
_cell.angle_beta   90.00
_cell.angle_gamma   90.00
#
_symmetry.space_group_name_H-M   'P 1'
#
loop_
_entity.id
_entity.type
_entity.pdbx_description
1 polymer ?
#
loop_
_entity_poly.entity_id
_entity_poly.type
_entity_poly.pdbx_seq_one_letter_code
_entity_poly.pdbx_strand_id
1 'polypeptide(L)'
;MYRTNSSRTLRYMLLPISLLLAASLTLHAKRTEPPIVSPIRIGNLEYRATNSLDRIGKVECWNLVSDTHMETIQAYRVLVLPWDPPDAKWICITKLTANGDEILVHDELGRVHQVRCGEALRGGIGFVPKLLIVVVALFGVIGLISLVRKRRNLPASIGPLN
;
A
#
# COMPACT_ATOMS: atom_id res chain seq x y z
N MET A 1 -37.38 43.38 -51.71
CA MET A 1 -36.71 42.07 -51.66
C MET A 1 -35.52 42.16 -50.70
N TYR A 2 -35.63 41.66 -49.47
CA TYR A 2 -34.51 41.61 -48.51
C TYR A 2 -33.84 40.23 -48.61
N ARG A 3 -32.60 40.21 -49.12
CA ARG A 3 -31.78 39.00 -49.22
C ARG A 3 -30.88 38.94 -47.98
N THR A 4 -31.22 38.08 -47.02
CA THR A 4 -30.51 38.00 -45.73
C THR A 4 -29.22 37.17 -45.89
N ASN A 5 -28.07 37.83 -45.73
CA ASN A 5 -26.71 37.23 -45.72
C ASN A 5 -26.41 36.47 -44.40
N SER A 6 -27.37 35.71 -43.88
CA SER A 6 -27.33 35.07 -42.55
C SER A 6 -26.47 33.79 -42.51
N SER A 7 -26.11 33.20 -43.66
CA SER A 7 -25.46 31.88 -43.69
C SER A 7 -23.95 31.91 -43.38
N ARG A 8 -23.30 33.07 -43.45
CA ARG A 8 -21.84 33.18 -43.24
C ARG A 8 -21.46 33.27 -41.77
N THR A 9 -22.25 33.93 -40.93
CA THR A 9 -21.98 34.11 -39.49
C THR A 9 -22.19 32.81 -38.69
N LEU A 10 -23.15 31.98 -39.09
CA LEU A 10 -23.42 30.68 -38.47
C LEU A 10 -22.24 29.68 -38.57
N ARG A 11 -21.46 29.74 -39.65
CA ARG A 11 -20.32 28.83 -39.85
C ARG A 11 -19.15 29.10 -38.92
N TYR A 12 -18.93 30.36 -38.55
CA TYR A 12 -17.83 30.74 -37.65
C TYR A 12 -18.14 30.47 -36.17
N MET A 13 -19.43 30.46 -35.79
CA MET A 13 -19.86 30.12 -34.42
C MET A 13 -19.74 28.62 -34.10
N LEU A 14 -19.90 27.75 -35.10
CA LEU A 14 -19.86 26.29 -34.89
C LEU A 14 -18.44 25.74 -34.70
N LEU A 15 -17.44 26.43 -35.24
CA LEU A 15 -16.03 26.01 -35.24
C LEU A 15 -15.36 26.00 -33.84
N PRO A 16 -15.53 27.01 -32.97
CA PRO A 16 -14.98 26.94 -31.61
C PRO A 16 -15.72 25.93 -30.73
N ILE A 17 -17.03 25.73 -30.97
CA ILE A 17 -17.84 24.75 -30.23
C ILE A 17 -17.37 23.33 -30.55
N SER A 18 -17.14 23.01 -31.84
CA SER A 18 -16.61 21.69 -32.21
C SER A 18 -15.19 21.47 -31.68
N LEU A 19 -14.35 22.50 -31.60
CA LEU A 19 -13.01 22.40 -31.02
C LEU A 19 -13.06 22.16 -29.49
N LEU A 20 -14.01 22.78 -28.80
CA LEU A 20 -14.21 22.59 -27.35
C LEU A 20 -14.77 21.19 -27.02
N LEU A 21 -15.69 20.68 -27.86
CA LEU A 21 -16.22 19.31 -27.76
C LEU A 21 -15.20 18.24 -28.18
N ALA A 22 -14.27 18.55 -29.08
CA ALA A 22 -13.18 17.65 -29.43
C ALA A 22 -12.15 17.51 -28.29
N ALA A 23 -11.93 18.57 -27.50
CA ALA A 23 -11.03 18.55 -26.35
C ALA A 23 -11.55 17.72 -25.17
N SER A 24 -12.87 17.53 -25.05
CA SER A 24 -13.50 16.70 -24.00
C SER A 24 -13.58 15.21 -24.35
N LEU A 25 -13.23 14.82 -25.57
CA LEU A 25 -12.95 13.43 -25.93
C LEU A 25 -11.53 13.05 -25.50
N THR A 26 -11.21 13.25 -24.21
CA THR A 26 -10.06 12.59 -23.60
C THR A 26 -10.34 11.10 -23.61
N LEU A 27 -9.80 10.43 -24.63
CA LEU A 27 -9.78 8.98 -24.76
C LEU A 27 -9.40 8.38 -23.40
N HIS A 28 -10.37 7.76 -22.74
CA HIS A 28 -10.09 6.84 -21.64
C HIS A 28 -9.41 5.64 -22.27
N ALA A 29 -8.09 5.73 -22.41
CA ALA A 29 -7.26 4.62 -22.83
C ALA A 29 -7.40 3.54 -21.76
N LYS A 30 -8.26 2.55 -22.04
CA LYS A 30 -8.39 1.34 -21.23
C LYS A 30 -6.99 0.77 -21.07
N ARG A 31 -6.48 0.73 -19.83
CA ARG A 31 -5.15 0.19 -19.56
C ARG A 31 -5.11 -1.28 -19.96
N THR A 32 -4.00 -1.67 -20.57
CA THR A 32 -3.70 -3.05 -20.92
C THR A 32 -3.64 -3.89 -19.65
N GLU A 33 -4.04 -5.16 -19.75
CA GLU A 33 -3.97 -6.10 -18.64
C GLU A 33 -2.55 -6.12 -18.04
N PRO A 34 -2.42 -6.28 -16.70
CA PRO A 34 -1.12 -6.30 -16.06
C PRO A 34 -0.24 -7.39 -16.67
N PRO A 35 1.06 -7.13 -16.89
CA PRO A 35 1.94 -8.13 -17.45
C PRO A 35 2.06 -9.32 -16.50
N ILE A 36 2.07 -10.52 -17.09
CA ILE A 36 2.43 -11.74 -16.37
C ILE A 36 3.94 -11.72 -16.17
N VAL A 37 4.38 -11.71 -14.92
CA VAL A 37 5.80 -11.68 -14.58
C VAL A 37 6.29 -13.10 -14.33
N SER A 38 7.38 -13.48 -14.97
CA SER A 38 7.98 -14.79 -14.75
C SER A 38 8.44 -14.92 -13.28
N PRO A 39 8.12 -16.05 -12.62
CA PRO A 39 8.53 -16.26 -11.24
C PRO A 39 10.04 -16.47 -11.15
N ILE A 40 10.60 -16.15 -9.99
CA ILE A 40 12.01 -16.35 -9.68
C ILE A 40 12.18 -17.48 -8.69
N ARG A 41 13.24 -18.26 -8.86
CA ARG A 41 13.59 -19.35 -7.96
C ARG A 41 14.91 -19.05 -7.25
N ILE A 42 14.90 -19.16 -5.93
CA ILE A 42 16.09 -19.06 -5.08
C ILE A 42 16.08 -20.27 -4.17
N GLY A 43 16.95 -21.25 -4.45
CA GLY A 43 16.93 -22.55 -3.78
C GLY A 43 15.60 -23.29 -3.97
N ASN A 44 14.95 -23.65 -2.86
CA ASN A 44 13.66 -24.38 -2.84
C ASN A 44 12.44 -23.45 -2.78
N LEU A 45 12.65 -22.14 -2.91
CA LEU A 45 11.58 -21.14 -2.86
C LEU A 45 11.34 -20.55 -4.24
N GLU A 46 10.07 -20.35 -4.57
CA GLU A 46 9.61 -19.67 -5.78
C GLU A 46 8.85 -18.40 -5.41
N TYR A 47 9.25 -17.31 -6.03
CA TYR A 47 8.71 -15.98 -5.82
C TYR A 47 7.88 -15.58 -7.02
N ARG A 48 6.61 -15.28 -6.78
CA ARG A 48 5.61 -14.96 -7.80
C ARG A 48 5.09 -13.54 -7.56
N ALA A 49 5.04 -12.73 -8.60
CA ALA A 49 4.38 -11.43 -8.55
C ALA A 49 2.94 -11.59 -9.03
N THR A 50 1.98 -11.39 -8.13
CA THR A 50 0.56 -11.45 -8.46
C THR A 50 0.06 -10.03 -8.71
N ASN A 51 -0.01 -9.63 -9.98
CA ASN A 51 -0.53 -8.32 -10.38
C ASN A 51 -2.09 -8.34 -10.40
N SER A 52 -2.71 -8.52 -9.23
CA SER A 52 -4.16 -8.37 -9.06
C SER A 52 -4.50 -7.12 -8.25
N LEU A 53 -5.73 -6.61 -8.40
CA LEU A 53 -6.23 -5.39 -7.74
C LEU A 53 -5.95 -5.35 -6.22
N ASP A 54 -6.12 -6.48 -5.53
CA ASP A 54 -5.93 -6.58 -4.08
C ASP A 54 -4.48 -6.90 -3.66
N ARG A 55 -3.64 -7.25 -4.64
CA ARG A 55 -2.27 -7.73 -4.43
C ARG A 55 -1.20 -6.88 -5.13
N ILE A 56 -1.56 -5.66 -5.52
CA ILE A 56 -0.62 -4.68 -6.11
C ILE A 56 0.61 -4.50 -5.22
N GLY A 57 1.79 -4.60 -5.85
CA GLY A 57 3.07 -4.42 -5.17
C GLY A 57 3.39 -5.50 -4.14
N LYS A 58 2.74 -6.67 -4.20
CA LYS A 58 3.05 -7.83 -3.36
C LYS A 58 3.75 -8.92 -4.16
N VAL A 59 4.66 -9.62 -3.48
CA VAL A 59 5.36 -10.80 -3.98
C VAL A 59 5.02 -11.96 -3.06
N GLU A 60 4.57 -13.06 -3.63
CA GLU A 60 4.25 -14.28 -2.89
C GLU A 60 5.42 -15.24 -2.94
N CYS A 61 5.75 -15.83 -1.80
CA CYS A 61 6.75 -16.87 -1.68
C CYS A 61 6.06 -18.23 -1.54
N TRP A 62 6.48 -19.19 -2.34
CA TRP A 62 6.00 -20.56 -2.37
C TRP A 62 7.15 -21.53 -2.15
N ASN A 63 6.94 -22.56 -1.34
CA ASN A 63 7.91 -23.63 -1.20
C ASN A 63 7.68 -24.67 -2.30
N LEU A 64 8.66 -24.92 -3.15
CA LEU A 64 8.56 -25.85 -4.28
C LEU A 64 8.53 -27.32 -3.85
N VAL A 65 9.08 -27.65 -2.68
CA VAL A 65 9.15 -29.03 -2.19
C VAL A 65 7.80 -29.47 -1.62
N SER A 66 7.16 -28.60 -0.84
CA SER A 66 5.86 -28.88 -0.22
C SER A 66 4.67 -28.34 -1.02
N ASP A 67 4.91 -27.56 -2.07
CA ASP A 67 3.91 -26.80 -2.84
C ASP A 67 2.99 -25.94 -1.95
N THR A 68 3.56 -25.35 -0.90
CA THR A 68 2.80 -24.54 0.06
C THR A 68 3.18 -23.06 -0.04
N HIS A 69 2.15 -22.20 -0.03
CA HIS A 69 2.32 -20.76 0.18
C HIS A 69 2.96 -20.51 1.54
N MET A 70 4.03 -19.71 1.56
CA MET A 70 4.86 -19.46 2.74
C MET A 70 4.59 -18.08 3.32
N GLU A 71 4.75 -17.05 2.49
CA GLU A 71 4.60 -15.66 2.92
C GLU A 71 4.20 -14.76 1.74
N THR A 72 3.65 -13.60 2.06
CA THR A 72 3.37 -12.53 1.10
C THR A 72 4.09 -11.29 1.55
N ILE A 73 5.04 -10.83 0.74
CA ILE A 73 5.91 -9.70 1.04
C ILE A 73 5.41 -8.46 0.29
N GLN A 74 5.25 -7.34 0.99
CA GLN A 74 4.87 -6.07 0.38
C GLN A 74 6.13 -5.34 -0.12
N ALA A 75 6.33 -5.28 -1.44
CA ALA A 75 7.45 -4.59 -2.06
C ALA A 75 7.27 -3.06 -2.04
N TYR A 76 6.06 -2.58 -2.34
CA TYR A 76 5.70 -1.16 -2.28
C TYR A 76 4.21 -0.97 -2.07
N ARG A 77 3.79 0.21 -1.59
CA ARG A 77 2.38 0.58 -1.48
C ARG A 77 2.07 1.72 -2.43
N VAL A 78 0.94 1.61 -3.12
CA VAL A 78 0.36 2.69 -3.90
C VAL A 78 -0.68 3.38 -3.02
N LEU A 79 -0.53 4.69 -2.83
CA LEU A 79 -1.57 5.47 -2.18
C LEU A 79 -2.71 5.63 -3.19
N VAL A 80 -3.85 5.03 -2.87
CA VAL A 80 -5.07 5.11 -3.69
C VAL A 80 -6.04 6.06 -3.00
N LEU A 81 -6.39 7.16 -3.67
CA LEU A 81 -7.40 8.07 -3.15
C LEU A 81 -8.80 7.56 -3.54
N PRO A 82 -9.81 7.77 -2.68
CA PRO A 82 -11.15 7.24 -2.91
C PRO A 82 -11.84 7.82 -4.17
N TRP A 83 -11.44 9.01 -4.61
CA TRP A 83 -11.96 9.67 -5.81
C TRP A 83 -11.20 9.31 -7.10
N ASP A 84 -10.09 8.57 -7.01
CA ASP A 84 -9.36 8.17 -8.21
C ASP A 84 -10.19 7.15 -9.01
N PRO A 85 -10.16 7.21 -10.35
CA PRO A 85 -10.78 6.19 -11.19
C PRO A 85 -10.16 4.80 -10.90
N PRO A 86 -10.93 3.70 -10.95
CA PRO A 86 -10.44 2.36 -10.67
C PRO A 86 -9.19 1.98 -11.49
N ASP A 87 -9.11 2.48 -12.72
CA ASP A 87 -8.07 2.16 -13.70
C ASP A 87 -6.81 3.02 -13.56
N ALA A 88 -6.88 4.14 -12.82
CA ALA A 88 -5.75 5.03 -12.57
C ALA A 88 -4.81 4.51 -11.46
N LYS A 89 -5.14 3.37 -10.84
CA LYS A 89 -4.62 2.96 -9.53
C LYS A 89 -3.49 1.93 -9.56
N TRP A 90 -3.06 1.48 -10.74
CA TRP A 90 -2.29 0.24 -10.85
C TRP A 90 -0.84 0.56 -11.15
N ILE A 91 0.06 0.41 -10.20
CA ILE A 91 1.49 0.33 -10.52
C ILE A 91 1.82 -1.15 -10.54
N CYS A 92 1.98 -1.74 -11.73
CA CYS A 92 2.22 -3.18 -11.85
C CYS A 92 3.70 -3.51 -11.64
N ILE A 93 3.97 -4.70 -11.11
CA ILE A 93 5.30 -5.27 -11.14
C ILE A 93 5.56 -5.71 -12.58
N THR A 94 6.67 -5.28 -13.17
CA THR A 94 7.03 -5.60 -14.55
C THR A 94 8.10 -6.68 -14.63
N LYS A 95 8.98 -6.74 -13.63
CA LYS A 95 10.08 -7.69 -13.59
C LYS A 95 10.48 -8.00 -12.16
N LEU A 96 10.80 -9.26 -11.92
CA LEU A 96 11.55 -9.69 -10.75
C LEU A 96 12.98 -9.97 -11.21
N THR A 97 13.98 -9.68 -10.37
CA THR A 97 15.38 -10.07 -10.58
C THR A 97 15.95 -10.57 -9.26
N ALA A 98 16.75 -11.64 -9.28
CA ALA A 98 17.50 -12.08 -8.10
C ALA A 98 18.85 -11.36 -8.05
N ASN A 99 19.26 -10.89 -6.87
CA ASN A 99 20.57 -10.33 -6.61
C ASN A 99 21.11 -10.89 -5.30
N GLY A 100 21.85 -12.01 -5.38
CA GLY A 100 22.25 -12.78 -4.20
C GLY A 100 21.03 -13.32 -3.44
N ASP A 101 20.91 -12.95 -2.16
CA ASP A 101 19.82 -13.36 -1.27
C ASP A 101 18.59 -12.42 -1.31
N GLU A 102 18.62 -11.44 -2.21
CA GLU A 102 17.61 -10.39 -2.31
C GLU A 102 16.89 -10.43 -3.66
N ILE A 103 15.63 -10.02 -3.64
CA ILE A 103 14.80 -9.88 -4.83
C ILE A 103 14.64 -8.41 -5.14
N LEU A 104 14.95 -8.05 -6.37
CA LEU A 104 14.72 -6.73 -6.93
C LEU A 104 13.40 -6.77 -7.70
N VAL A 105 12.44 -5.99 -7.24
CA VAL A 105 11.12 -5.83 -7.83
C VAL A 105 11.11 -4.55 -8.65
N HIS A 106 10.92 -4.67 -9.95
CA HIS A 106 10.82 -3.54 -10.87
C HIS A 106 9.35 -3.19 -11.09
N ASP A 107 9.03 -1.91 -10.99
CA ASP A 107 7.69 -1.40 -11.27
C ASP A 107 7.58 -0.86 -12.71
N GLU A 108 6.35 -0.54 -13.15
CA GLU A 108 6.09 0.07 -14.47
C GLU A 108 6.64 1.48 -14.63
N LEU A 109 7.06 2.12 -13.54
CA LEU A 109 7.63 3.46 -13.52
C LEU A 109 9.17 3.42 -13.54
N GLY A 110 9.77 2.24 -13.66
CA GLY A 110 11.21 2.03 -13.70
C GLY A 110 11.89 2.08 -12.33
N ARG A 111 11.13 2.12 -11.23
CA ARG A 111 11.66 2.04 -9.86
C ARG A 111 12.07 0.61 -9.55
N VAL A 112 13.04 0.49 -8.66
CA VAL A 112 13.53 -0.80 -8.17
C VAL A 112 13.32 -0.84 -6.65
N HIS A 113 12.58 -1.85 -6.20
CA HIS A 113 12.31 -2.11 -4.80
C HIS A 113 13.04 -3.37 -4.37
N GLN A 114 13.86 -3.25 -3.34
CA GLN A 114 14.63 -4.35 -2.80
C GLN A 114 13.82 -5.05 -1.71
N VAL A 115 13.67 -6.36 -1.85
CA VAL A 115 12.93 -7.21 -0.92
C VAL A 115 13.87 -8.31 -0.43
N ARG A 116 14.04 -8.39 0.89
CA ARG A 116 14.81 -9.46 1.53
C ARG A 116 13.95 -10.69 1.72
N CYS A 117 14.49 -11.84 1.30
CA CYS A 117 13.85 -13.12 1.49
C CYS A 117 14.04 -13.60 2.93
N GLY A 118 12.97 -14.05 3.59
CA GLY A 118 13.08 -14.78 4.86
C GLY A 118 13.04 -13.95 6.15
N GLU A 119 12.61 -12.68 6.12
CA GLU A 119 12.36 -11.94 7.37
C GLU A 119 11.27 -12.62 8.22
N ALA A 120 10.24 -13.24 7.62
CA ALA A 120 9.23 -13.97 8.39
C ALA A 120 9.72 -15.33 8.93
N LEU A 121 10.73 -15.94 8.29
CA LEU A 121 11.32 -17.22 8.75
C LEU A 121 12.36 -17.03 9.86
N ARG A 122 12.98 -15.85 9.97
CA ARG A 122 13.88 -15.49 11.08
C ARG A 122 13.19 -14.74 12.22
N GLY A 123 12.06 -14.08 11.95
CA GLY A 123 11.34 -13.23 12.90
C GLY A 123 10.21 -13.95 13.63
N GLY A 124 10.52 -14.96 14.44
CA GLY A 124 9.58 -15.59 15.39
C GLY A 124 9.11 -14.69 16.54
N ILE A 125 9.06 -13.37 16.35
CA ILE A 125 8.57 -12.42 17.34
C ILE A 125 7.52 -11.59 16.64
N GLY A 126 6.27 -11.95 16.92
CA GLY A 126 5.08 -11.31 16.38
C GLY A 126 5.21 -9.80 16.44
N PHE A 127 4.67 -9.17 15.40
CA PHE A 127 4.41 -7.75 15.31
C PHE A 127 3.65 -7.33 16.58
N VAL A 128 4.36 -6.96 17.65
CA VAL A 128 3.73 -6.33 18.80
C VAL A 128 3.40 -4.94 18.30
N PRO A 129 2.11 -4.62 18.05
CA PRO A 129 1.76 -3.29 17.59
C PRO A 129 2.32 -2.33 18.62
N LYS A 130 3.08 -1.30 18.21
CA LYS A 130 3.66 -0.29 19.11
C LYS A 130 2.62 0.27 20.10
N LEU A 131 1.34 0.21 19.70
CA LEU A 131 0.16 0.54 20.50
C LEU A 131 0.02 -0.30 21.79
N LEU A 132 0.33 -1.61 21.77
CA LEU A 132 0.27 -2.48 22.97
C LEU A 132 1.29 -2.05 24.02
N ILE A 133 2.51 -1.69 23.59
CA ILE A 133 3.57 -1.21 24.49
C ILE A 133 3.13 0.10 25.17
N VAL A 134 2.50 1.00 24.42
CA VAL A 134 1.98 2.27 24.94
C VAL A 134 0.85 2.03 25.95
N VAL A 135 -0.05 1.07 25.69
CA VAL A 135 -1.16 0.74 26.60
C VAL A 135 -0.63 0.17 27.92
N VAL A 136 0.30 -0.80 27.87
CA VAL A 136 0.89 -1.38 29.08
C VAL A 136 1.65 -0.33 29.90
N ALA A 137 2.38 0.57 29.23
CA ALA A 137 3.07 1.67 29.89
C ALA A 137 2.09 2.63 30.60
N LEU A 138 0.97 2.99 29.96
CA LEU A 138 -0.08 3.82 30.54
C LEU A 138 -0.70 3.20 31.79
N PHE A 139 -1.08 1.91 31.73
CA PHE A 139 -1.62 1.21 32.89
C PHE A 139 -0.60 1.08 34.03
N GLY A 140 0.67 0.84 33.72
CA GLY A 140 1.75 0.81 34.71
C GLY A 140 1.91 2.15 35.44
N VAL A 141 1.87 3.27 34.71
CA VAL A 141 1.95 4.62 35.29
C VAL A 141 0.74 4.93 36.16
N ILE A 142 -0.47 4.61 35.70
CA ILE A 142 -1.70 4.82 36.48
C ILE A 142 -1.69 3.99 37.77
N GLY A 143 -1.24 2.73 37.69
CA GLY A 143 -1.07 1.86 38.85
C GLY A 143 -0.07 2.43 39.87
N LEU A 144 1.07 2.94 39.39
CA LEU A 144 2.09 3.56 40.24
C LEU A 144 1.56 4.83 40.94
N ILE A 145 0.85 5.70 40.22
CA ILE A 145 0.23 6.91 40.78
C ILE A 145 -0.78 6.54 41.87
N SER A 146 -1.58 5.50 41.62
CA SER A 146 -2.60 5.02 42.56
C SER A 146 -1.97 4.45 43.84
N LEU A 147 -0.86 3.73 43.70
CA LEU A 147 -0.09 3.19 44.84
C LEU A 147 0.53 4.29 45.69
N VAL A 148 1.11 5.32 45.05
CA VAL A 148 1.70 6.47 45.75
C VAL A 148 0.63 7.26 46.50
N ARG A 149 -0.56 7.47 45.91
CA ARG A 149 -1.69 8.10 46.61
C ARG A 149 -2.15 7.28 47.80
N LYS A 150 -2.27 5.95 47.66
CA LYS A 150 -2.69 5.07 48.75
C LYS A 150 -1.73 5.11 49.94
N ARG A 151 -0.41 5.20 49.69
CA ARG A 151 0.58 5.32 50.78
C ARG A 151 0.52 6.64 51.54
N ARG A 152 0.14 7.76 50.89
CA ARG A 152 0.04 9.07 51.55
C ARG A 152 -1.20 9.20 52.44
N ASN A 153 -2.23 8.38 52.22
CA ASN A 153 -3.48 8.41 52.98
C ASN A 153 -3.53 7.39 54.12
N LEU A 154 -2.41 6.75 54.47
CA LEU A 154 -2.34 5.94 55.68
C LEU A 154 -2.24 6.89 56.88
N PRO A 155 -3.24 6.90 57.80
CA PRO A 155 -3.17 7.74 58.98
C PRO A 155 -1.98 7.28 59.84
N ALA A 156 -1.12 8.23 60.20
CA ALA A 156 -0.09 8.02 61.21
C ALA A 156 -0.80 7.69 62.54
N SER A 157 -0.73 6.42 62.94
CA SER A 157 -1.49 5.81 64.03
C SER A 157 -0.54 4.77 64.61
N ILE A 158 -0.12 4.77 65.87
CA ILE A 158 -0.54 5.40 67.12
C ILE A 158 0.72 5.49 68.00
N GLY A 159 0.89 6.58 68.75
CA GLY A 159 1.95 6.70 69.76
C GLY A 159 1.78 5.67 70.89
N PRO A 160 2.86 5.29 71.59
CA PRO A 160 2.81 4.20 72.57
C PRO A 160 1.86 4.55 73.72
N LEU A 161 0.97 3.59 74.03
CA LEU A 161 0.14 3.59 75.24
C LEU A 161 1.04 3.40 76.46
N ASN A 162 1.13 4.42 77.31
CA ASN A 162 1.54 4.31 78.71
C ASN A 162 0.33 3.95 79.58
#